data_AF-A0A3B4A0S8-F1
#
_entry.id   AF-A0A3B4A0S8-F1
#
_cell.length_a   1.000
_cell.length_b   1.000
_cell.length_c   1.000
_cell.angle_alpha   90.00
_cell.angle_beta   90.00
_cell.angle_gamma   90.00
#
_symmetry.space_group_name_H-M   'P 1'
#
loop_
_entity.id
_entity.type
_entity.pdbx_description
1 polymer ?
#
loop_
_entity_poly.entity_id
_entity_poly.type
_entity_poly.pdbx_seq_one_letter_code
_entity_poly.pdbx_strand_id
1 'polypeptide(L)'
;DHGPVDDSEDSSSSSSSNSSSTEEEEEEEEEEGTQNAIASTTTSLIRNQIKALPRPPIRRPDIQTSRHTPPLTRSGRVCTHKTRQERVEASKRIKECKLVKLGRGGSASSSADHPRIPLSALQEGGSEADRESSGNGPACEREVWVSVFRYLSRADLCVCMAVCKNWYKWCLDKRLWTKIDLSIKPSVTPQALIGIIKRQPVTLDLSWTNISKKQLNWLIGRLPGLKDLMLAGCCWTSISALCSPGCPLLRSLDLRYADGVKDAQIRDLTTPPGCDNRSPLRTIQILRLSGLDIGDSTVRLVIRHMPQLTKLDFSNCNSLSDHSINLLTAVGSSTRNTLTELNLAGCSKLSDTCLKYLRRLACITLLDLRGCKGVSRKACEEFISELSVNTLYCLSDEKLIERIS
;
A
#
# COMPACT_ATOMS: atom_id res chain seq x y z
N ASP A 1 -64.21 -52.46 43.77
CA ASP A 1 -62.77 -52.75 43.98
C ASP A 1 -62.12 -51.46 44.50
N HIS A 2 -61.59 -51.40 45.72
CA HIS A 2 -60.36 -52.07 46.18
C HIS A 2 -59.17 -51.59 45.30
N GLY A 3 -58.25 -50.70 45.71
CA GLY A 3 -57.75 -50.36 47.07
C GLY A 3 -56.56 -51.27 47.46
N PRO A 4 -55.83 -51.04 48.57
CA PRO A 4 -55.79 -49.89 49.49
C PRO A 4 -54.31 -49.54 49.91
N VAL A 5 -54.07 -48.98 51.12
CA VAL A 5 -52.81 -49.03 51.92
C VAL A 5 -51.66 -48.13 51.39
N ASP A 6 -51.34 -47.01 52.04
CA ASP A 6 -50.37 -46.79 53.15
C ASP A 6 -48.89 -46.83 52.64
N ASP A 7 -47.91 -46.08 53.16
CA ASP A 7 -47.55 -45.90 54.58
C ASP A 7 -47.03 -44.48 54.94
N SER A 8 -46.82 -44.26 56.25
CA SER A 8 -46.55 -42.96 56.87
C SER A 8 -45.13 -42.81 57.48
N GLU A 9 -44.80 -41.57 57.87
CA GLU A 9 -43.76 -41.22 58.87
C GLU A 9 -42.28 -41.45 58.45
N ASP A 10 -41.26 -40.78 59.01
CA ASP A 10 -41.25 -39.89 60.18
C ASP A 10 -40.19 -38.74 60.10
N SER A 11 -40.35 -37.76 61.00
CA SER A 11 -39.30 -37.06 61.75
C SER A 11 -38.43 -35.96 61.11
N SER A 12 -38.85 -34.73 61.42
CA SER A 12 -38.11 -33.78 62.29
C SER A 12 -37.17 -32.69 61.68
N SER A 13 -37.48 -31.43 62.06
CA SER A 13 -36.58 -30.28 62.33
C SER A 13 -35.57 -29.78 61.26
N SER A 14 -35.34 -28.46 61.08
CA SER A 14 -35.91 -27.29 61.78
C SER A 14 -35.65 -25.96 61.06
N SER A 15 -36.61 -25.03 61.17
CA SER A 15 -36.46 -23.57 61.21
C SER A 15 -35.57 -22.81 60.21
N SER A 16 -36.24 -22.00 59.38
CA SER A 16 -35.98 -20.54 59.24
C SER A 16 -34.70 -20.05 58.54
N SER A 17 -34.73 -18.97 57.74
CA SER A 17 -35.84 -18.13 57.26
C SER A 17 -35.37 -17.21 56.13
N ASN A 18 -36.25 -16.90 55.16
CA ASN A 18 -36.20 -15.65 54.40
C ASN A 18 -37.51 -15.39 53.63
N SER A 19 -38.13 -14.24 53.93
CA SER A 19 -39.19 -13.52 53.19
C SER A 19 -38.74 -12.04 53.29
N SER A 20 -38.80 -11.15 52.30
CA SER A 20 -39.89 -10.64 51.45
C SER A 20 -39.25 -9.56 50.55
N SER A 21 -39.65 -9.16 49.33
CA SER A 21 -40.86 -9.39 48.51
C SER A 21 -42.17 -8.96 49.19
N THR A 22 -42.79 -7.83 48.89
CA THR A 22 -42.71 -6.97 47.69
C THR A 22 -42.90 -5.47 48.06
N GLU A 23 -42.94 -4.45 47.18
CA GLU A 23 -43.00 -4.38 45.69
C GLU A 23 -41.83 -3.50 45.14
N GLU A 24 -41.90 -2.49 44.25
CA GLU A 24 -42.96 -1.73 43.58
C GLU A 24 -42.43 -1.13 42.23
N GLU A 25 -43.30 -0.60 41.36
CA GLU A 25 -43.05 -0.09 39.99
C GLU A 25 -43.02 1.46 39.94
N GLU A 26 -42.15 2.09 39.12
CA GLU A 26 -42.46 3.28 38.27
C GLU A 26 -41.28 3.73 37.36
N GLU A 27 -41.65 4.30 36.20
CA GLU A 27 -41.00 5.09 35.12
C GLU A 27 -39.49 5.46 35.26
N GLU A 28 -38.58 5.25 34.28
CA GLU A 28 -38.51 5.76 32.88
C GLU A 28 -38.53 7.30 32.68
N GLU A 29 -37.59 8.08 33.27
CA GLU A 29 -36.99 9.30 32.63
C GLU A 29 -35.77 9.94 33.38
N GLU A 30 -34.57 9.31 33.40
CA GLU A 30 -33.31 10.01 33.80
C GLU A 30 -32.04 9.54 33.03
N GLU A 31 -31.67 10.21 31.91
CA GLU A 31 -30.25 10.24 31.46
C GLU A 31 -29.83 11.52 30.69
N GLU A 32 -30.46 12.69 30.90
CA GLU A 32 -30.04 13.98 30.30
C GLU A 32 -29.81 15.09 31.35
N GLY A 33 -29.13 14.76 32.47
CA GLY A 33 -29.09 15.63 33.66
C GLY A 33 -27.72 16.04 34.27
N THR A 34 -26.59 15.40 33.93
CA THR A 34 -25.39 15.47 34.83
C THR A 34 -24.00 15.60 34.16
N GLN A 35 -23.90 16.26 33.00
CA GLN A 35 -22.59 16.54 32.35
C GLN A 35 -22.27 18.04 32.18
N ASN A 36 -22.38 18.83 33.28
CA ASN A 36 -21.93 20.22 33.31
C ASN A 36 -21.41 20.69 34.69
N ALA A 37 -20.55 19.89 35.32
CA ALA A 37 -19.76 20.30 36.49
C ALA A 37 -18.35 19.68 36.43
N ILE A 38 -17.38 20.26 37.16
CA ILE A 38 -15.94 19.92 37.19
C ILE A 38 -15.19 20.40 35.93
N ALA A 39 -15.02 21.72 35.81
CA ALA A 39 -14.18 22.38 34.80
C ALA A 39 -13.34 23.53 35.38
N SER A 40 -12.81 23.37 36.61
CA SER A 40 -11.93 24.36 37.25
C SER A 40 -10.98 23.70 38.25
N THR A 41 -9.81 24.33 38.47
CA THR A 41 -8.78 23.94 39.45
C THR A 41 -8.04 22.62 39.19
N THR A 42 -6.92 22.69 38.46
CA THR A 42 -5.56 22.45 39.01
C THR A 42 -4.51 22.67 37.92
N THR A 43 -3.82 23.82 37.95
CA THR A 43 -2.72 24.14 37.02
C THR A 43 -1.49 24.67 37.77
N SER A 44 -0.55 23.79 38.12
CA SER A 44 0.88 24.15 38.21
C SER A 44 1.77 22.90 38.31
N LEU A 45 3.08 23.10 38.08
CA LEU A 45 4.18 22.19 38.42
C LEU A 45 4.14 20.75 37.84
N ILE A 46 4.57 20.62 36.58
CA ILE A 46 5.87 19.99 36.25
C ILE A 46 6.34 20.55 34.89
N ARG A 47 7.46 21.28 34.90
CA ARG A 47 8.23 21.66 33.71
C ARG A 47 9.59 21.00 33.83
N ASN A 48 9.88 19.96 33.05
CA ASN A 48 11.27 19.59 32.78
C ASN A 48 11.46 18.73 31.52
N GLN A 49 12.30 19.25 30.62
CA GLN A 49 13.13 18.56 29.62
C GLN A 49 12.59 17.30 28.92
N ILE A 50 12.00 17.49 27.73
CA ILE A 50 12.18 16.55 26.62
C ILE A 50 13.31 17.10 25.74
N LYS A 51 14.47 16.44 25.76
CA LYS A 51 15.58 16.75 24.84
C LYS A 51 15.27 16.18 23.46
N ALA A 52 15.22 17.04 22.44
CA ALA A 52 15.12 16.58 21.05
C ALA A 52 16.43 15.87 20.64
N LEU A 53 16.36 14.58 20.33
CA LEU A 53 17.48 13.83 19.78
C LEU A 53 17.71 14.23 18.30
N PRO A 54 18.94 14.58 17.89
CA PRO A 54 19.22 14.98 16.51
C PRO A 54 19.10 13.77 15.57
N ARG A 55 18.37 13.96 14.46
CA ARG A 55 18.29 12.95 13.39
C ARG A 55 19.62 12.86 12.64
N PRO A 56 20.11 11.66 12.26
CA PRO A 56 21.30 11.53 11.44
C PRO A 56 21.07 12.11 10.02
N PRO A 57 22.10 12.69 9.38
CA PRO A 57 21.96 13.30 8.06
C PRO A 57 21.82 12.23 6.96
N ILE A 58 20.81 12.38 6.11
CA ILE A 58 20.62 11.56 4.91
C ILE A 58 21.71 11.94 3.90
N ARG A 59 22.72 11.07 3.74
CA ARG A 59 23.70 11.20 2.65
C ARG A 59 23.01 10.99 1.31
N ARG A 60 23.03 12.01 0.44
CA ARG A 60 22.79 11.83 -1.00
C ARG A 60 24.01 11.15 -1.63
N PRO A 61 23.85 10.28 -2.65
CA PRO A 61 24.97 9.86 -3.47
C PRO A 61 25.48 11.02 -4.32
N ASP A 62 26.79 11.28 -4.29
CA ASP A 62 27.42 12.20 -5.25
C ASP A 62 27.52 11.54 -6.62
N ILE A 63 26.98 12.19 -7.65
CA ILE A 63 27.14 11.76 -9.04
C ILE A 63 28.52 12.23 -9.54
N GLN A 64 29.56 11.48 -9.17
CA GLN A 64 30.90 11.68 -9.72
C GLN A 64 30.95 11.20 -11.18
N THR A 65 30.98 12.15 -12.11
CA THR A 65 31.15 11.87 -13.54
C THR A 65 32.63 11.62 -13.84
N SER A 66 33.04 10.35 -13.90
CA SER A 66 34.40 9.98 -14.29
C SER A 66 34.66 10.32 -15.77
N ARG A 67 35.43 11.38 -16.01
CA ARG A 67 35.95 11.70 -17.35
C ARG A 67 37.06 10.70 -17.71
N HIS A 68 36.72 9.66 -18.46
CA HIS A 68 37.71 8.78 -19.07
C HIS A 68 38.45 9.51 -20.20
N THR A 69 39.77 9.64 -20.06
CA THR A 69 40.68 10.19 -21.06
C THR A 69 41.00 9.13 -22.13
N PRO A 70 40.88 9.42 -23.44
CA PRO A 70 41.38 8.53 -24.48
C PRO A 70 42.90 8.70 -24.65
N PRO A 71 43.67 7.63 -24.92
CA PRO A 71 45.08 7.75 -25.29
C PRO A 71 45.24 8.15 -26.77
N LEU A 72 46.20 9.03 -27.05
CA LEU A 72 46.67 9.35 -28.41
C LEU A 72 48.19 9.19 -28.49
N THR A 73 48.67 8.80 -29.67
CA THR A 73 50.01 8.24 -29.86
C THR A 73 51.01 9.21 -30.50
N ARG A 74 52.17 9.35 -29.84
CA ARG A 74 53.54 9.49 -30.39
C ARG A 74 53.83 10.57 -31.48
N SER A 75 54.90 11.33 -31.20
CA SER A 75 55.71 12.19 -32.11
C SER A 75 55.22 13.64 -32.30
N GLY A 76 56.09 14.67 -32.28
CA GLY A 76 57.49 14.70 -31.83
C GLY A 76 58.34 15.85 -32.41
N ARG A 77 59.15 16.51 -31.55
CA ARG A 77 60.20 17.53 -31.86
C ARG A 77 59.68 18.90 -32.39
N VAL A 78 60.35 20.06 -32.29
CA VAL A 78 61.52 20.58 -31.50
C VAL A 78 61.53 22.15 -31.59
N CYS A 79 62.22 22.85 -30.66
CA CYS A 79 62.63 24.29 -30.71
C CYS A 79 61.55 25.40 -30.62
N THR A 80 61.82 26.66 -30.26
CA THR A 80 62.68 27.32 -29.20
C THR A 80 62.43 28.84 -29.19
N HIS A 81 62.48 29.50 -28.01
CA HIS A 81 62.57 30.97 -27.81
C HIS A 81 61.35 31.82 -28.32
N LYS A 82 61.08 33.06 -27.86
CA LYS A 82 61.54 33.87 -26.69
C LYS A 82 60.46 34.91 -26.33
N THR A 83 60.34 35.24 -25.03
CA THR A 83 59.89 36.53 -24.41
C THR A 83 58.97 37.51 -25.17
N ARG A 84 57.85 37.91 -24.52
CA ARG A 84 57.71 39.23 -23.83
C ARG A 84 56.39 39.30 -23.03
N GLN A 85 56.36 40.08 -21.94
CA GLN A 85 55.17 40.38 -21.12
C GLN A 85 54.44 41.62 -21.65
N GLU A 86 53.11 41.72 -21.45
CA GLU A 86 52.51 42.69 -20.50
C GLU A 86 50.98 42.46 -20.30
N ARG A 87 50.36 43.24 -19.42
CA ARG A 87 49.21 42.92 -18.53
C ARG A 87 48.11 44.02 -18.64
N VAL A 88 46.91 43.82 -18.04
CA VAL A 88 45.82 44.84 -17.83
C VAL A 88 44.98 45.14 -19.10
N GLU A 89 43.63 45.08 -19.15
CA GLU A 89 42.61 44.56 -18.20
C GLU A 89 41.27 44.14 -18.88
N ALA A 90 40.30 43.66 -18.09
CA ALA A 90 39.02 43.09 -18.55
C ALA A 90 37.80 44.04 -18.64
N SER A 91 36.82 43.71 -19.51
CA SER A 91 35.38 43.96 -19.30
C SER A 91 34.46 43.26 -20.31
N LYS A 92 33.19 43.03 -19.92
CA LYS A 92 32.13 42.40 -20.73
C LYS A 92 30.95 43.36 -20.98
N ARG A 93 30.41 43.40 -22.21
CA ARG A 93 28.96 43.33 -22.56
C ARG A 93 28.82 43.27 -24.10
N ILE A 94 28.02 42.36 -24.67
CA ILE A 94 26.56 42.46 -24.92
C ILE A 94 26.21 43.72 -25.74
N LYS A 95 25.62 43.52 -26.93
CA LYS A 95 25.06 44.57 -27.79
C LYS A 95 23.52 44.59 -27.70
N GLU A 96 22.94 45.78 -27.72
CA GLU A 96 21.50 46.01 -27.90
C GLU A 96 21.13 46.22 -29.38
N CYS A 97 19.83 46.15 -29.71
CA CYS A 97 19.07 47.15 -30.48
C CYS A 97 17.61 46.67 -30.68
N LYS A 98 16.59 47.54 -30.80
CA LYS A 98 16.34 48.89 -30.22
C LYS A 98 14.82 49.18 -30.32
N LEU A 99 14.31 50.12 -29.51
CA LEU A 99 12.87 50.43 -29.41
C LEU A 99 12.48 51.74 -30.13
N VAL A 100 11.26 51.83 -30.66
CA VAL A 100 10.58 53.07 -31.10
C VAL A 100 9.30 53.28 -30.26
N LYS A 101 8.89 54.54 -30.03
CA LYS A 101 8.14 54.95 -28.83
C LYS A 101 7.11 56.07 -29.08
N LEU A 102 5.85 55.86 -28.69
CA LEU A 102 4.73 56.82 -28.54
C LEU A 102 3.67 56.16 -27.62
N GLY A 103 2.95 56.82 -26.70
CA GLY A 103 3.14 58.17 -26.15
C GLY A 103 1.95 58.69 -25.32
N ARG A 104 1.92 58.44 -23.98
CA ARG A 104 0.86 58.83 -22.99
C ARG A 104 -0.52 58.16 -23.24
N GLY A 105 -1.41 57.99 -22.26
CA GLY A 105 -1.29 58.13 -20.79
C GLY A 105 -2.69 58.21 -20.12
N GLY A 106 -2.93 57.44 -19.05
CA GLY A 106 -4.22 57.43 -18.34
C GLY A 106 -4.25 56.42 -17.18
N SER A 107 -5.01 56.72 -16.12
CA SER A 107 -5.03 55.96 -14.87
C SER A 107 -6.23 55.01 -14.78
N ALA A 108 -6.02 53.78 -14.30
CA ALA A 108 -7.08 52.92 -13.77
C ALA A 108 -6.52 51.91 -12.75
N SER A 109 -7.25 51.64 -11.68
CA SER A 109 -6.96 50.60 -10.70
C SER A 109 -7.48 49.24 -11.17
N SER A 110 -6.62 48.22 -11.25
CA SER A 110 -7.03 46.85 -11.61
C SER A 110 -7.21 45.97 -10.37
N SER A 111 -8.46 45.83 -9.91
CA SER A 111 -8.87 44.68 -9.11
C SER A 111 -8.66 43.38 -9.92
N ALA A 112 -8.30 42.28 -9.28
CA ALA A 112 -8.13 41.00 -9.96
C ALA A 112 -9.49 40.30 -10.16
N ASP A 113 -10.11 40.48 -11.33
CA ASP A 113 -11.36 39.80 -11.67
C ASP A 113 -11.14 38.30 -11.93
N HIS A 114 -11.79 37.48 -11.10
CA HIS A 114 -12.07 36.08 -11.44
C HIS A 114 -13.28 36.04 -12.40
N PRO A 115 -13.25 35.22 -13.47
CA PRO A 115 -14.40 35.06 -14.35
C PRO A 115 -15.55 34.33 -13.62
N ARG A 116 -16.46 35.10 -13.04
CA ARG A 116 -17.74 34.60 -12.51
C ARG A 116 -18.63 34.22 -13.68
N ILE A 117 -18.97 32.94 -13.79
CA ILE A 117 -19.93 32.43 -14.78
C ILE A 117 -21.30 33.06 -14.49
N PRO A 118 -22.01 33.65 -15.49
CA PRO A 118 -23.33 34.23 -15.28
C PRO A 118 -24.37 33.19 -14.81
N LEU A 119 -25.20 33.59 -13.83
CA LEU A 119 -26.28 32.74 -13.28
C LEU A 119 -27.49 32.57 -14.22
N SER A 120 -27.46 33.16 -15.43
CA SER A 120 -28.49 32.96 -16.47
C SER A 120 -28.53 31.55 -17.05
N ALA A 121 -27.47 30.73 -16.86
CA ALA A 121 -27.41 29.35 -17.34
C ALA A 121 -28.24 28.32 -16.52
N LEU A 122 -29.25 28.78 -15.78
CA LEU A 122 -30.14 27.95 -14.94
C LEU A 122 -31.63 28.00 -15.33
N GLN A 123 -32.01 28.77 -16.37
CA GLN A 123 -33.41 28.91 -16.74
C GLN A 123 -33.67 28.78 -18.24
N GLU A 124 -33.70 27.54 -18.71
CA GLU A 124 -34.46 27.16 -19.91
C GLU A 124 -34.88 25.69 -19.78
N GLY A 125 -36.15 25.47 -19.43
CA GLY A 125 -36.81 24.18 -19.59
C GLY A 125 -37.53 24.19 -20.95
N GLY A 126 -37.07 23.37 -21.89
CA GLY A 126 -37.56 23.42 -23.27
C GLY A 126 -37.50 22.06 -23.96
N SER A 127 -38.67 21.46 -24.15
CA SER A 127 -39.03 20.35 -25.03
C SER A 127 -38.00 19.23 -25.31
N GLU A 128 -38.38 18.01 -24.93
CA GLU A 128 -38.04 16.83 -25.75
C GLU A 128 -38.51 17.09 -27.19
N ALA A 129 -37.67 16.76 -28.18
CA ALA A 129 -38.01 16.90 -29.60
C ALA A 129 -37.22 15.86 -30.40
N ASP A 130 -37.78 14.66 -30.52
CA ASP A 130 -37.17 13.57 -31.28
C ASP A 130 -36.89 13.98 -32.73
N ARG A 131 -35.61 13.90 -33.10
CA ARG A 131 -35.17 13.84 -34.49
C ARG A 131 -34.15 12.73 -34.60
N GLU A 132 -34.64 11.55 -34.98
CA GLU A 132 -33.80 10.40 -35.31
C GLU A 132 -32.80 10.76 -36.40
N SER A 133 -31.52 10.81 -36.03
CA SER A 133 -30.41 11.02 -36.96
C SER A 133 -29.54 9.76 -36.99
N SER A 134 -29.74 8.98 -38.05
CA SER A 134 -28.94 7.87 -38.55
C SER A 134 -27.82 7.30 -37.64
N GLY A 135 -28.18 6.31 -36.82
CA GLY A 135 -27.32 5.14 -36.61
C GLY A 135 -26.09 5.26 -35.70
N ASN A 136 -25.88 6.36 -34.97
CA ASN A 136 -24.75 6.46 -34.02
C ASN A 136 -25.12 7.17 -32.71
N GLY A 137 -25.93 6.51 -31.87
CA GLY A 137 -26.47 7.08 -30.63
C GLY A 137 -25.42 7.44 -29.55
N PRO A 138 -25.82 8.16 -28.47
CA PRO A 138 -24.90 8.75 -27.48
C PRO A 138 -24.07 7.72 -26.68
N ALA A 139 -24.42 6.44 -26.73
CA ALA A 139 -23.58 5.36 -26.20
C ALA A 139 -22.28 5.20 -27.02
N CYS A 140 -22.33 5.37 -28.34
CA CYS A 140 -21.16 5.26 -29.21
C CYS A 140 -20.20 6.44 -29.03
N GLU A 141 -20.73 7.68 -28.94
CA GLU A 141 -19.93 8.87 -28.62
C GLU A 141 -19.14 8.67 -27.31
N ARG A 142 -19.79 8.15 -26.26
CA ARG A 142 -19.11 7.85 -24.99
C ARG A 142 -17.95 6.88 -25.18
N GLU A 143 -18.15 5.78 -25.92
CA GLU A 143 -17.12 4.76 -26.09
C GLU A 143 -15.93 5.25 -26.94
N VAL A 144 -16.19 6.12 -27.92
CA VAL A 144 -15.13 6.85 -28.65
C VAL A 144 -14.34 7.76 -27.70
N TRP A 145 -15.01 8.61 -26.91
CA TRP A 145 -14.31 9.51 -25.98
C TRP A 145 -13.57 8.77 -24.87
N VAL A 146 -14.15 7.72 -24.28
CA VAL A 146 -13.44 6.88 -23.30
C VAL A 146 -12.22 6.20 -23.96
N SER A 147 -12.30 5.82 -25.23
CA SER A 147 -11.14 5.29 -25.97
C SER A 147 -10.04 6.34 -26.21
N VAL A 148 -10.40 7.60 -26.51
CA VAL A 148 -9.44 8.72 -26.56
C VAL A 148 -8.82 8.96 -25.17
N PHE A 149 -9.63 8.97 -24.11
CA PHE A 149 -9.20 9.21 -22.74
C PHE A 149 -8.22 8.12 -22.21
N ARG A 150 -8.17 6.93 -22.80
CA ARG A 150 -7.18 5.89 -22.43
C ARG A 150 -5.73 6.27 -22.74
N TYR A 151 -5.49 7.25 -23.61
CA TYR A 151 -4.16 7.74 -23.95
C TYR A 151 -3.68 8.89 -23.04
N LEU A 152 -4.56 9.45 -22.21
CA LEU A 152 -4.28 10.61 -21.35
C LEU A 152 -3.63 10.20 -20.02
N SER A 153 -2.85 11.10 -19.41
CA SER A 153 -2.36 10.88 -18.05
C SER A 153 -3.47 11.07 -17.01
N ARG A 154 -3.23 10.60 -15.78
CA ARG A 154 -4.20 10.73 -14.68
C ARG A 154 -4.35 12.18 -14.21
N ALA A 155 -3.38 13.06 -14.53
CA ALA A 155 -3.50 14.49 -14.34
C ALA A 155 -4.41 15.11 -15.41
N ASP A 156 -4.17 14.80 -16.69
CA ASP A 156 -4.95 15.32 -17.82
C ASP A 156 -6.42 14.90 -17.73
N LEU A 157 -6.70 13.66 -17.31
CA LEU A 157 -8.06 13.20 -17.03
C LEU A 157 -8.77 14.05 -15.96
N CYS A 158 -8.05 14.59 -14.97
CA CYS A 158 -8.62 15.50 -13.99
C CYS A 158 -8.85 16.91 -14.55
N VAL A 159 -8.12 17.32 -15.59
CA VAL A 159 -8.38 18.55 -16.35
C VAL A 159 -9.59 18.37 -17.27
N CYS A 160 -9.67 17.24 -17.99
CA CYS A 160 -10.82 16.89 -18.83
C CYS A 160 -12.15 16.84 -18.04
N MET A 161 -12.11 16.43 -16.76
CA MET A 161 -13.27 16.49 -15.86
C MET A 161 -13.86 17.90 -15.67
N ALA A 162 -13.10 18.97 -15.93
CA ALA A 162 -13.57 20.35 -15.80
C ALA A 162 -14.20 20.91 -17.11
N VAL A 163 -14.07 20.21 -18.24
CA VAL A 163 -14.49 20.73 -19.57
C VAL A 163 -16.01 20.77 -19.72
N CYS A 164 -16.72 19.67 -19.41
CA CYS A 164 -18.18 19.63 -19.46
C CYS A 164 -18.78 18.52 -18.59
N LYS A 165 -20.10 18.58 -18.35
CA LYS A 165 -20.86 17.58 -17.56
C LYS A 165 -20.73 16.15 -18.08
N ASN A 166 -20.54 15.95 -19.40
CA ASN A 166 -20.36 14.63 -20.00
C ASN A 166 -18.92 14.13 -19.82
N TRP A 167 -17.91 14.96 -20.11
CA TRP A 167 -16.50 14.61 -19.87
C TRP A 167 -16.23 14.31 -18.40
N TYR A 168 -16.84 15.04 -17.45
CA TYR A 168 -16.82 14.68 -16.02
C TYR A 168 -17.26 13.23 -15.76
N LYS A 169 -18.39 12.80 -16.34
CA LYS A 169 -18.93 11.44 -16.19
C LYS A 169 -18.04 10.40 -16.88
N TRP A 170 -17.57 10.68 -18.10
CA TRP A 170 -16.80 9.75 -18.92
C TRP A 170 -15.36 9.59 -18.42
N CYS A 171 -14.71 10.65 -17.96
CA CYS A 171 -13.39 10.58 -17.33
C CYS A 171 -13.41 9.86 -15.97
N LEU A 172 -14.58 9.58 -15.38
CA LEU A 172 -14.72 8.72 -14.20
C LEU A 172 -14.91 7.23 -14.53
N ASP A 173 -14.91 6.83 -15.81
CA ASP A 173 -15.05 5.42 -16.20
C ASP A 173 -13.93 4.55 -15.59
N LYS A 174 -14.32 3.48 -14.88
CA LYS A 174 -13.41 2.58 -14.14
C LYS A 174 -12.28 2.00 -15.00
N ARG A 175 -12.46 1.91 -16.33
CA ARG A 175 -11.42 1.45 -17.27
C ARG A 175 -10.20 2.37 -17.32
N LEU A 176 -10.36 3.65 -16.96
CA LEU A 176 -9.30 4.66 -16.94
C LEU A 176 -8.49 4.65 -15.62
N TRP A 177 -9.07 4.08 -14.55
CA TRP A 177 -8.56 4.18 -13.17
C TRP A 177 -8.21 2.83 -12.55
N THR A 178 -7.80 1.86 -13.37
CA THR A 178 -7.46 0.49 -12.94
C THR A 178 -6.41 0.44 -11.80
N LYS A 179 -5.35 1.28 -11.87
CA LYS A 179 -4.50 1.64 -10.71
C LYS A 179 -4.78 3.07 -10.27
N ILE A 180 -4.97 3.28 -8.96
CA ILE A 180 -4.83 4.58 -8.30
C ILE A 180 -3.61 4.55 -7.37
N ASP A 181 -2.82 5.61 -7.43
CA ASP A 181 -1.58 5.75 -6.67
C ASP A 181 -1.61 6.99 -5.77
N LEU A 182 -1.64 6.77 -4.46
CA LEU A 182 -1.58 7.80 -3.43
C LEU A 182 -0.32 7.68 -2.56
N SER A 183 0.67 6.89 -2.98
CA SER A 183 1.86 6.65 -2.18
C SER A 183 2.59 7.94 -1.79
N ILE A 184 3.23 7.94 -0.61
CA ILE A 184 4.02 9.04 -0.03
C ILE A 184 3.20 10.31 0.31
N LYS A 185 1.89 10.35 0.03
CA LYS A 185 1.05 11.53 0.30
C LYS A 185 0.75 11.64 1.82
N PRO A 186 1.10 12.76 2.48
CA PRO A 186 1.07 12.86 3.94
C PRO A 186 -0.35 12.88 4.54
N SER A 187 -1.37 13.15 3.72
CA SER A 187 -2.78 13.13 4.12
C SER A 187 -3.66 12.64 2.99
N VAL A 188 -4.61 11.76 3.32
CA VAL A 188 -5.64 11.27 2.39
C VAL A 188 -6.95 11.98 2.72
N THR A 189 -7.30 13.01 1.95
CA THR A 189 -8.45 13.87 2.24
C THR A 189 -9.80 13.15 2.00
N PRO A 190 -10.89 13.56 2.68
CA PRO A 190 -12.23 13.00 2.43
C PRO A 190 -12.65 13.06 0.96
N GLN A 191 -12.29 14.16 0.26
CA GLN A 191 -12.54 14.35 -1.16
C GLN A 191 -11.75 13.35 -2.02
N ALA A 192 -10.51 13.01 -1.63
CA ALA A 192 -9.76 11.93 -2.27
C ALA A 192 -10.44 10.57 -2.05
N LEU A 193 -10.88 10.26 -0.82
CA LEU A 193 -11.59 9.00 -0.51
C LEU A 193 -12.87 8.83 -1.35
N ILE A 194 -13.72 9.87 -1.42
CA ILE A 194 -14.90 9.91 -2.32
C ILE A 194 -14.47 9.74 -3.78
N GLY A 195 -13.37 10.38 -4.17
CA GLY A 195 -12.79 10.30 -5.51
C GLY A 195 -12.29 8.91 -5.90
N ILE A 196 -11.79 8.10 -4.96
CA ILE A 196 -11.38 6.70 -5.16
C ILE A 196 -12.64 5.84 -5.40
N ILE A 197 -13.65 5.95 -4.53
CA ILE A 197 -14.88 5.15 -4.64
C ILE A 197 -15.63 5.44 -5.94
N LYS A 198 -15.69 6.70 -6.39
CA LYS A 198 -16.30 7.05 -7.69
C LYS A 198 -15.58 6.44 -8.90
N ARG A 199 -14.31 6.03 -8.75
CA ARG A 199 -13.45 5.50 -9.82
C ARG A 199 -13.31 3.97 -9.80
N GLN A 200 -13.61 3.30 -8.69
CA GLN A 200 -13.57 1.83 -8.51
C GLN A 200 -12.27 1.17 -9.04
N PRO A 201 -11.08 1.52 -8.51
CA PRO A 201 -9.82 0.89 -8.90
C PRO A 201 -9.76 -0.60 -8.58
N VAL A 202 -8.97 -1.34 -9.37
CA VAL A 202 -8.62 -2.75 -9.13
C VAL A 202 -7.33 -2.86 -8.31
N THR A 203 -6.42 -1.90 -8.48
CA THR A 203 -5.17 -1.74 -7.73
C THR A 203 -5.16 -0.40 -7.00
N LEU A 204 -4.94 -0.41 -5.68
CA LEU A 204 -4.87 0.80 -4.86
C LEU A 204 -3.56 0.82 -4.06
N ASP A 205 -2.78 1.88 -4.26
CA ASP A 205 -1.53 2.11 -3.54
C ASP A 205 -1.70 3.25 -2.54
N LEU A 206 -1.53 2.93 -1.25
CA LEU A 206 -1.61 3.82 -0.09
C LEU A 206 -0.30 3.79 0.71
N SER A 207 0.79 3.29 0.13
CA SER A 207 2.08 3.09 0.80
C SER A 207 2.66 4.41 1.31
N TRP A 208 3.19 4.43 2.53
CA TRP A 208 3.76 5.61 3.19
C TRP A 208 2.76 6.78 3.34
N THR A 209 1.46 6.47 3.49
CA THR A 209 0.42 7.46 3.82
C THR A 209 -0.04 7.32 5.27
N ASN A 210 -0.39 8.43 5.91
CA ASN A 210 -0.98 8.42 7.25
C ASN A 210 -2.51 8.18 7.20
N ILE A 211 -2.95 7.13 6.49
CA ILE A 211 -4.37 6.74 6.46
C ILE A 211 -4.76 6.09 7.80
N SER A 212 -5.92 6.46 8.36
CA SER A 212 -6.45 5.89 9.60
C SER A 212 -7.29 4.62 9.38
N LYS A 213 -7.44 3.79 10.43
CA LYS A 213 -8.32 2.60 10.42
C LYS A 213 -9.74 2.90 9.91
N LYS A 214 -10.34 4.02 10.35
CA LYS A 214 -11.69 4.44 9.91
C LYS A 214 -11.72 4.70 8.40
N GLN A 215 -10.72 5.39 7.86
CA GLN A 215 -10.65 5.70 6.41
C GLN A 215 -10.37 4.45 5.57
N LEU A 216 -9.47 3.56 6.00
CA LEU A 216 -9.19 2.33 5.26
C LEU A 216 -10.40 1.38 5.27
N ASN A 217 -11.08 1.22 6.42
CA ASN A 217 -12.31 0.42 6.50
C ASN A 217 -13.42 0.97 5.58
N TRP A 218 -13.57 2.29 5.53
CA TRP A 218 -14.52 2.99 4.68
C TRP A 218 -14.22 2.84 3.17
N LEU A 219 -12.95 2.65 2.79
CA LEU A 219 -12.57 2.32 1.41
C LEU A 219 -12.83 0.85 1.08
N ILE A 220 -12.33 -0.10 1.87
CA ILE A 220 -12.41 -1.54 1.53
C ILE A 220 -13.87 -2.00 1.42
N GLY A 221 -14.74 -1.60 2.35
CA GLY A 221 -16.18 -1.90 2.32
C GLY A 221 -16.96 -1.18 1.21
N ARG A 222 -16.30 -0.42 0.33
CA ARG A 222 -16.90 0.31 -0.79
C ARG A 222 -16.13 0.15 -2.11
N LEU A 223 -15.19 -0.80 -2.15
CA LEU A 223 -14.38 -1.15 -3.32
C LEU A 223 -14.45 -2.66 -3.62
N PRO A 224 -15.63 -3.21 -3.97
CA PRO A 224 -15.80 -4.66 -4.24
C PRO A 224 -14.98 -5.17 -5.44
N GLY A 225 -14.48 -4.28 -6.30
CA GLY A 225 -13.58 -4.61 -7.41
C GLY A 225 -12.08 -4.62 -7.07
N LEU A 226 -11.69 -4.25 -5.84
CA LEU A 226 -10.30 -4.16 -5.42
C LEU A 226 -9.68 -5.55 -5.28
N LYS A 227 -8.55 -5.77 -5.95
CA LYS A 227 -7.78 -7.04 -5.92
C LYS A 227 -6.36 -6.87 -5.40
N ASP A 228 -5.75 -5.72 -5.64
CA ASP A 228 -4.34 -5.49 -5.32
C ASP A 228 -4.21 -4.25 -4.42
N LEU A 229 -3.81 -4.44 -3.16
CA LEU A 229 -3.74 -3.38 -2.15
C LEU A 229 -2.32 -3.25 -1.59
N MET A 230 -1.80 -2.02 -1.57
CA MET A 230 -0.46 -1.72 -1.06
C MET A 230 -0.52 -0.74 0.12
N LEU A 231 0.05 -1.16 1.23
CA LEU A 231 0.04 -0.50 2.55
C LEU A 231 1.47 -0.52 3.16
N ALA A 232 2.50 -0.53 2.30
CA ALA A 232 3.89 -0.54 2.75
C ALA A 232 4.19 0.72 3.56
N GLY A 233 4.85 0.60 4.71
CA GLY A 233 5.10 1.72 5.62
C GLY A 233 3.88 2.27 6.38
N CYS A 234 2.69 1.68 6.24
CA CYS A 234 1.52 2.03 7.07
C CYS A 234 1.58 1.34 8.44
N CYS A 235 0.90 1.88 9.45
CA CYS A 235 0.87 1.29 10.79
C CYS A 235 -0.20 0.20 10.95
N TRP A 236 0.06 -0.79 11.81
CA TRP A 236 -0.85 -1.89 12.11
C TRP A 236 -2.24 -1.41 12.54
N THR A 237 -2.32 -0.36 13.35
CA THR A 237 -3.59 0.22 13.81
C THR A 237 -4.54 0.47 12.64
N SER A 238 -4.03 0.97 11.51
CA SER A 238 -4.81 1.17 10.29
C SER A 238 -5.00 -0.10 9.48
N ILE A 239 -3.94 -0.91 9.29
CA ILE A 239 -3.99 -2.19 8.55
C ILE A 239 -5.00 -3.16 9.15
N SER A 240 -5.23 -3.13 10.47
CA SER A 240 -6.24 -3.92 11.19
C SER A 240 -7.71 -3.59 10.79
N ALA A 241 -7.93 -2.65 9.86
CA ALA A 241 -9.19 -2.55 9.12
C ALA A 241 -9.47 -3.81 8.27
N LEU A 242 -8.44 -4.46 7.73
CA LEU A 242 -8.56 -5.64 6.87
C LEU A 242 -9.13 -6.88 7.61
N CYS A 243 -9.14 -6.88 8.94
CA CYS A 243 -9.83 -7.88 9.77
C CYS A 243 -11.37 -7.74 9.74
N SER A 244 -11.91 -6.67 9.15
CA SER A 244 -13.37 -6.42 9.09
C SER A 244 -14.04 -7.27 8.00
N PRO A 245 -15.27 -7.77 8.21
CA PRO A 245 -15.94 -8.69 7.26
C PRO A 245 -16.25 -8.06 5.89
N GLY A 246 -16.22 -6.72 5.77
CA GLY A 246 -16.31 -5.99 4.50
C GLY A 246 -15.01 -5.93 3.68
N CYS A 247 -13.99 -6.70 4.03
CA CYS A 247 -12.72 -6.76 3.29
C CYS A 247 -12.92 -7.55 1.96
N PRO A 248 -12.57 -6.97 0.79
CA PRO A 248 -12.69 -7.67 -0.49
C PRO A 248 -11.67 -8.81 -0.62
N LEU A 249 -11.97 -9.80 -1.47
CA LEU A 249 -11.10 -10.95 -1.74
C LEU A 249 -9.85 -10.53 -2.52
N LEU A 250 -8.82 -10.11 -1.79
CA LEU A 250 -7.54 -9.66 -2.34
C LEU A 250 -6.77 -10.80 -3.01
N ARG A 251 -6.08 -10.45 -4.10
CA ARG A 251 -5.11 -11.25 -4.84
C ARG A 251 -3.67 -10.85 -4.49
N SER A 252 -3.43 -9.55 -4.29
CA SER A 252 -2.12 -9.01 -3.93
C SER A 252 -2.23 -8.15 -2.68
N LEU A 253 -1.39 -8.43 -1.67
CA LEU A 253 -1.26 -7.64 -0.46
C LEU A 253 0.22 -7.32 -0.20
N ASP A 254 0.50 -6.03 0.00
CA ASP A 254 1.86 -5.52 0.21
C ASP A 254 1.91 -4.72 1.52
N LEU A 255 2.59 -5.27 2.54
CA LEU A 255 2.76 -4.71 3.88
C LEU A 255 4.25 -4.44 4.21
N ARG A 256 5.10 -4.23 3.18
CA ARG A 256 6.55 -4.06 3.38
C ARG A 256 6.86 -2.89 4.31
N TYR A 257 7.74 -3.09 5.29
CA TYR A 257 8.10 -2.11 6.32
C TYR A 257 6.89 -1.50 7.09
N ALA A 258 5.75 -2.21 7.15
CA ALA A 258 4.59 -1.77 7.92
C ALA A 258 4.87 -1.75 9.43
N ASP A 259 4.57 -0.63 10.08
CA ASP A 259 4.88 -0.43 11.50
C ASP A 259 3.96 -1.25 12.41
N GLY A 260 4.53 -1.85 13.46
CA GLY A 260 3.82 -2.69 14.42
C GLY A 260 3.30 -4.05 13.91
N VAL A 261 3.62 -4.47 12.68
CA VAL A 261 3.18 -5.76 12.13
C VAL A 261 4.18 -6.87 12.46
N LYS A 262 3.76 -7.84 13.29
CA LYS A 262 4.48 -9.07 13.64
C LYS A 262 3.61 -10.31 13.48
N ASP A 263 4.12 -11.49 13.85
CA ASP A 263 3.43 -12.78 13.75
C ASP A 263 2.00 -12.78 14.36
N ALA A 264 1.80 -12.09 15.48
CA ALA A 264 0.49 -11.96 16.11
C ALA A 264 -0.50 -11.18 15.22
N GLN A 265 -0.06 -10.09 14.61
CA GLN A 265 -0.89 -9.26 13.74
C GLN A 265 -1.20 -9.95 12.41
N ILE A 266 -0.25 -10.74 11.87
CA ILE A 266 -0.52 -11.60 10.70
C ILE A 266 -1.56 -12.68 11.03
N ARG A 267 -1.51 -13.28 12.23
CA ARG A 267 -2.53 -14.21 12.71
C ARG A 267 -3.91 -13.57 12.79
N ASP A 268 -3.99 -12.33 13.28
CA ASP A 268 -5.24 -11.58 13.39
C ASP A 268 -5.82 -11.19 12.01
N LEU A 269 -4.98 -11.07 10.96
CA LEU A 269 -5.42 -10.95 9.56
C LEU A 269 -5.89 -12.29 8.97
N THR A 270 -5.20 -13.40 9.25
CA THR A 270 -5.59 -14.71 8.69
C THR A 270 -6.82 -15.30 9.36
N THR A 271 -6.98 -15.03 10.66
CA THR A 271 -7.97 -15.67 11.54
C THR A 271 -8.67 -14.61 12.41
N PRO A 272 -9.40 -13.67 11.81
CA PRO A 272 -10.14 -12.65 12.57
C PRO A 272 -11.21 -13.28 13.46
N PRO A 273 -11.48 -12.71 14.66
CA PRO A 273 -12.47 -13.25 15.59
C PRO A 273 -13.87 -13.21 14.98
N GLY A 274 -14.68 -14.25 15.25
CA GLY A 274 -16.06 -14.37 14.77
C GLY A 274 -16.23 -14.80 13.31
N CYS A 275 -15.18 -15.29 12.65
CA CYS A 275 -15.25 -15.81 11.27
C CYS A 275 -15.09 -17.34 11.20
N ASP A 276 -15.89 -18.02 10.37
CA ASP A 276 -16.00 -19.49 10.26
C ASP A 276 -14.78 -20.20 9.63
N ASN A 277 -13.57 -19.97 10.15
CA ASN A 277 -12.29 -20.48 9.64
C ASN A 277 -11.94 -20.11 8.17
N ARG A 278 -12.82 -19.39 7.47
CA ARG A 278 -12.62 -18.89 6.10
C ARG A 278 -11.81 -17.60 6.11
N SER A 279 -10.50 -17.73 6.02
CA SER A 279 -9.59 -16.57 5.95
C SER A 279 -9.91 -15.65 4.76
N PRO A 280 -9.94 -14.31 4.95
CA PRO A 280 -10.10 -13.37 3.84
C PRO A 280 -8.93 -13.41 2.85
N LEU A 281 -7.78 -13.98 3.28
CA LEU A 281 -6.54 -14.04 2.50
C LEU A 281 -6.43 -15.30 1.60
N ARG A 282 -7.48 -16.13 1.53
CA ARG A 282 -7.49 -17.40 0.77
C ARG A 282 -7.20 -17.26 -0.73
N THR A 283 -7.53 -16.10 -1.31
CA THR A 283 -7.32 -15.75 -2.74
C THR A 283 -5.98 -15.07 -3.01
N ILE A 284 -5.13 -14.88 -2.01
CA ILE A 284 -3.83 -14.22 -2.21
C ILE A 284 -2.90 -15.10 -3.05
N GLN A 285 -2.42 -14.48 -4.13
CA GLN A 285 -1.41 -14.99 -5.05
C GLN A 285 -0.08 -14.25 -4.85
N ILE A 286 -0.10 -12.99 -4.38
CA ILE A 286 1.08 -12.15 -4.16
C ILE A 286 1.06 -11.60 -2.74
N LEU A 287 2.06 -11.95 -1.93
CA LEU A 287 2.22 -11.45 -0.57
C LEU A 287 3.61 -10.83 -0.40
N ARG A 288 3.69 -9.57 0.04
CA ARG A 288 4.95 -8.92 0.39
C ARG A 288 4.96 -8.48 1.85
N LEU A 289 5.93 -8.99 2.59
CA LEU A 289 6.14 -8.82 4.03
C LEU A 289 7.59 -8.37 4.34
N SER A 290 8.30 -7.81 3.36
CA SER A 290 9.68 -7.34 3.50
C SER A 290 9.88 -6.43 4.71
N GLY A 291 10.99 -6.62 5.44
CA GLY A 291 11.41 -5.76 6.54
C GLY A 291 10.57 -5.88 7.82
N LEU A 292 9.73 -6.91 7.95
CA LEU A 292 8.93 -7.17 9.15
C LEU A 292 9.64 -8.11 10.15
N ASP A 293 9.28 -8.00 11.42
CA ASP A 293 9.74 -8.91 12.48
C ASP A 293 8.77 -10.10 12.60
N ILE A 294 8.97 -11.07 11.71
CA ILE A 294 8.14 -12.26 11.54
C ILE A 294 8.99 -13.53 11.41
N GLY A 295 8.45 -14.66 11.88
CA GLY A 295 9.16 -15.93 11.94
C GLY A 295 8.35 -17.14 11.46
N ASP A 296 8.66 -18.31 12.02
CA ASP A 296 8.01 -19.60 11.70
C ASP A 296 6.48 -19.55 11.88
N SER A 297 5.98 -18.74 12.80
CA SER A 297 4.56 -18.55 13.06
C SER A 297 3.84 -17.99 11.83
N THR A 298 4.33 -16.90 11.25
CA THR A 298 3.82 -16.35 9.98
C THR A 298 3.90 -17.36 8.85
N VAL A 299 5.00 -18.12 8.74
CA VAL A 299 5.12 -19.16 7.68
C VAL A 299 4.06 -20.24 7.83
N ARG A 300 3.79 -20.74 9.05
CA ARG A 300 2.73 -21.72 9.31
C ARG A 300 1.34 -21.18 8.96
N LEU A 301 1.09 -19.89 9.20
CA LEU A 301 -0.16 -19.22 8.84
C LEU A 301 -0.31 -19.06 7.33
N VAL A 302 0.75 -18.66 6.62
CA VAL A 302 0.78 -18.57 5.15
C VAL A 302 0.43 -19.93 4.52
N ILE A 303 1.10 -21.01 4.93
CA ILE A 303 0.84 -22.38 4.43
C ILE A 303 -0.63 -22.79 4.66
N ARG A 304 -1.18 -22.50 5.85
CA ARG A 304 -2.55 -22.89 6.21
C ARG A 304 -3.64 -22.07 5.51
N HIS A 305 -3.42 -20.77 5.31
CA HIS A 305 -4.48 -19.84 4.93
C HIS A 305 -4.38 -19.30 3.49
N MET A 306 -3.24 -19.44 2.80
CA MET A 306 -3.01 -18.86 1.46
C MET A 306 -2.66 -19.92 0.39
N PRO A 307 -3.57 -20.86 0.07
CA PRO A 307 -3.29 -22.01 -0.81
C PRO A 307 -3.13 -21.67 -2.29
N GLN A 308 -3.25 -20.40 -2.69
CA GLN A 308 -3.04 -19.92 -4.06
C GLN A 308 -1.78 -19.06 -4.23
N LEU A 309 -0.92 -19.00 -3.20
CA LEU A 309 0.24 -18.11 -3.18
C LEU A 309 1.30 -18.53 -4.22
N THR A 310 1.60 -17.64 -5.17
CA THR A 310 2.63 -17.84 -6.20
C THR A 310 3.86 -16.95 -6.02
N LYS A 311 3.69 -15.76 -5.44
CA LYS A 311 4.76 -14.78 -5.22
C LYS A 311 4.84 -14.39 -3.75
N LEU A 312 5.99 -14.65 -3.11
CA LEU A 312 6.21 -14.40 -1.70
C LEU A 312 7.51 -13.60 -1.48
N ASP A 313 7.38 -12.43 -0.87
CA ASP A 313 8.52 -11.57 -0.51
C ASP A 313 8.65 -11.47 1.01
N PHE A 314 9.75 -12.04 1.50
CA PHE A 314 10.20 -12.10 2.88
C PHE A 314 11.58 -11.42 3.06
N SER A 315 11.99 -10.56 2.12
CA SER A 315 13.30 -9.89 2.21
C SER A 315 13.47 -9.09 3.51
N ASN A 316 14.69 -9.02 4.03
CA ASN A 316 15.06 -8.35 5.29
C ASN A 316 14.37 -8.86 6.57
N CYS A 317 13.58 -9.94 6.53
CA CYS A 317 12.92 -10.53 7.69
C CYS A 317 13.90 -11.35 8.55
N ASN A 318 14.68 -10.65 9.39
CA ASN A 318 15.74 -11.21 10.24
C ASN A 318 15.30 -12.25 11.30
N SER A 319 14.00 -12.51 11.42
CA SER A 319 13.45 -13.54 12.32
C SER A 319 13.15 -14.88 11.63
N LEU A 320 13.22 -14.96 10.30
CA LEU A 320 13.18 -16.21 9.53
C LEU A 320 14.52 -16.96 9.57
N SER A 321 14.45 -18.29 9.52
CA SER A 321 15.59 -19.22 9.60
C SER A 321 15.46 -20.37 8.59
N ASP A 322 16.46 -21.23 8.51
CA ASP A 322 16.40 -22.46 7.69
C ASP A 322 15.22 -23.37 8.09
N HIS A 323 14.77 -23.33 9.36
CA HIS A 323 13.56 -24.05 9.80
C HIS A 323 12.29 -23.48 9.14
N SER A 324 12.20 -22.15 8.98
CA SER A 324 11.11 -21.49 8.28
C SER A 324 11.00 -21.98 6.83
N ILE A 325 12.15 -22.17 6.17
CA ILE A 325 12.21 -22.69 4.80
C ILE A 325 11.91 -24.19 4.74
N ASN A 326 12.33 -24.98 5.74
CA ASN A 326 11.94 -26.39 5.88
C ASN A 326 10.41 -26.55 6.02
N LEU A 327 9.74 -25.66 6.78
CA LEU A 327 8.28 -25.62 6.91
C LEU A 327 7.59 -25.26 5.59
N LEU A 328 8.02 -24.17 4.94
CA LEU A 328 7.47 -23.69 3.67
C LEU A 328 7.51 -24.77 2.56
N THR A 329 8.54 -25.62 2.60
CA THR A 329 8.83 -26.66 1.60
C THR A 329 8.43 -28.08 2.03
N ALA A 330 7.79 -28.22 3.19
CA ALA A 330 7.42 -29.52 3.77
C ALA A 330 6.47 -30.33 2.87
N VAL A 331 6.43 -31.65 3.08
CA VAL A 331 5.41 -32.51 2.45
C VAL A 331 4.03 -32.10 3.01
N GLY A 332 3.03 -31.94 2.14
CA GLY A 332 1.72 -31.40 2.51
C GLY A 332 1.65 -29.87 2.62
N SER A 333 2.77 -29.15 2.45
CA SER A 333 2.73 -27.68 2.36
C SER A 333 2.07 -27.23 1.06
N SER A 334 1.04 -26.39 1.15
CA SER A 334 0.32 -25.83 0.01
C SER A 334 1.25 -25.06 -0.94
N THR A 335 2.15 -24.25 -0.38
CA THR A 335 3.07 -23.38 -1.11
C THR A 335 4.10 -24.14 -1.95
N ARG A 336 4.34 -25.43 -1.67
CA ARG A 336 5.39 -26.24 -2.31
C ARG A 336 5.23 -26.36 -3.83
N ASN A 337 3.98 -26.43 -4.30
CA ASN A 337 3.63 -26.64 -5.70
C ASN A 337 3.04 -25.38 -6.36
N THR A 338 2.94 -24.26 -5.63
CA THR A 338 2.35 -23.01 -6.12
C THR A 338 3.35 -21.86 -6.20
N LEU A 339 4.38 -21.83 -5.34
CA LEU A 339 5.38 -20.76 -5.38
C LEU A 339 6.21 -20.80 -6.66
N THR A 340 6.17 -19.69 -7.40
CA THR A 340 6.99 -19.40 -8.57
C THR A 340 8.05 -18.34 -8.24
N GLU A 341 7.77 -17.38 -7.37
CA GLU A 341 8.73 -16.34 -6.98
C GLU A 341 8.87 -16.28 -5.46
N LEU A 342 10.11 -16.40 -4.97
CA LEU A 342 10.43 -16.34 -3.55
C LEU A 342 11.62 -15.39 -3.31
N ASN A 343 11.35 -14.26 -2.68
CA ASN A 343 12.39 -13.32 -2.27
C ASN A 343 12.70 -13.48 -0.77
N LEU A 344 13.96 -13.78 -0.48
CA LEU A 344 14.53 -13.95 0.87
C LEU A 344 15.73 -13.01 1.09
N ALA A 345 15.95 -12.03 0.21
CA ALA A 345 17.14 -11.19 0.19
C ALA A 345 17.37 -10.48 1.53
N GLY A 346 18.61 -10.50 2.02
CA GLY A 346 19.02 -9.84 3.26
C GLY A 346 18.57 -10.55 4.55
N CYS A 347 17.95 -11.73 4.49
CA CYS A 347 17.65 -12.53 5.68
C CYS A 347 18.93 -13.07 6.31
N SER A 348 19.23 -12.61 7.53
CA SER A 348 20.54 -12.81 8.17
C SER A 348 20.77 -14.19 8.79
N LYS A 349 19.72 -14.93 9.12
CA LYS A 349 19.79 -16.27 9.76
C LYS A 349 19.61 -17.45 8.78
N LEU A 350 19.66 -17.20 7.46
CA LEU A 350 19.65 -18.27 6.45
C LEU A 350 21.07 -18.76 6.17
N SER A 351 21.24 -20.07 6.07
CA SER A 351 22.48 -20.74 5.68
C SER A 351 22.32 -21.54 4.39
N ASP A 352 23.41 -22.12 3.87
CA ASP A 352 23.39 -23.09 2.76
C ASP A 352 22.44 -24.28 2.98
N THR A 353 22.02 -24.53 4.24
CA THR A 353 21.01 -25.53 4.57
C THR A 353 19.63 -25.20 3.97
N CYS A 354 19.26 -23.92 3.79
CA CYS A 354 17.97 -23.55 3.20
C CYS A 354 17.82 -24.05 1.76
N LEU A 355 18.89 -24.07 0.96
CA LEU A 355 18.87 -24.50 -0.45
C LEU A 355 18.48 -25.98 -0.57
N LYS A 356 18.94 -26.82 0.37
CA LYS A 356 18.56 -28.25 0.47
C LYS A 356 17.06 -28.45 0.70
N TYR A 357 16.40 -27.47 1.31
CA TYR A 357 14.94 -27.44 1.48
C TYR A 357 14.24 -26.83 0.26
N LEU A 358 14.75 -25.74 -0.31
CA LEU A 358 14.21 -25.05 -1.49
C LEU A 358 14.17 -25.95 -2.74
N ARG A 359 15.07 -26.93 -2.85
CA ARG A 359 15.10 -27.95 -3.92
C ARG A 359 13.80 -28.79 -4.03
N ARG A 360 12.92 -28.69 -3.02
CA ARG A 360 11.61 -29.35 -2.99
C ARG A 360 10.49 -28.56 -3.71
N LEU A 361 10.72 -27.29 -4.05
CA LEU A 361 9.77 -26.44 -4.77
C LEU A 361 9.77 -26.80 -6.26
N ALA A 362 8.66 -27.33 -6.75
CA ALA A 362 8.58 -27.84 -8.13
C ALA A 362 8.42 -26.73 -9.19
N CYS A 363 7.88 -25.57 -8.79
CA CYS A 363 7.40 -24.52 -9.70
C CYS A 363 8.24 -23.23 -9.63
N ILE A 364 9.37 -23.23 -8.92
CA ILE A 364 10.18 -22.02 -8.72
C ILE A 364 10.76 -21.50 -10.04
N THR A 365 10.64 -20.19 -10.27
CA THR A 365 11.14 -19.48 -11.45
C THR A 365 12.05 -18.31 -11.09
N LEU A 366 11.90 -17.74 -9.89
CA LEU A 366 12.79 -16.72 -9.33
C LEU A 366 13.00 -16.95 -7.84
N LEU A 367 14.26 -17.03 -7.42
CA LEU A 367 14.70 -17.17 -6.04
C LEU A 367 15.78 -16.12 -5.74
N ASP A 368 15.46 -15.13 -4.90
CA ASP A 368 16.39 -14.06 -4.53
C ASP A 368 16.98 -14.30 -3.13
N LEU A 369 18.29 -14.55 -3.06
CA LEU A 369 19.07 -14.75 -1.84
C LEU A 369 20.19 -13.69 -1.70
N ARG A 370 20.09 -12.57 -2.44
CA ARG A 370 21.07 -11.47 -2.38
C ARG A 370 21.17 -10.90 -0.97
N GLY A 371 22.38 -10.58 -0.51
CA GLY A 371 22.61 -10.06 0.85
C GLY A 371 22.43 -11.06 2.01
N CYS A 372 21.93 -12.28 1.78
CA CYS A 372 21.97 -13.35 2.78
C CYS A 372 23.44 -13.69 3.07
N LYS A 373 23.88 -13.50 4.33
CA LYS A 373 25.30 -13.63 4.70
C LYS A 373 25.75 -15.07 4.94
N GLY A 374 24.87 -15.92 5.47
CA GLY A 374 25.15 -17.33 5.74
C GLY A 374 25.00 -18.25 4.52
N VAL A 375 24.44 -17.75 3.41
CA VAL A 375 24.37 -18.48 2.13
C VAL A 375 25.64 -18.17 1.33
N SER A 376 26.39 -19.18 0.90
CA SER A 376 27.54 -19.06 0.01
C SER A 376 27.11 -19.07 -1.45
N ARG A 377 27.87 -18.39 -2.32
CA ARG A 377 27.64 -18.46 -3.77
C ARG A 377 27.85 -19.88 -4.32
N LYS A 378 28.83 -20.61 -3.78
CA LYS A 378 29.13 -22.00 -4.16
C LYS A 378 27.91 -22.90 -3.95
N ALA A 379 27.15 -22.73 -2.86
CA ALA A 379 25.93 -23.50 -2.64
C ALA A 379 24.81 -23.12 -3.62
N CYS A 380 24.72 -21.86 -4.07
CA CYS A 380 23.82 -21.48 -5.16
C CYS A 380 24.20 -22.17 -6.49
N GLU A 381 25.50 -22.25 -6.80
CA GLU A 381 26.03 -22.92 -8.00
C GLU A 381 25.81 -24.46 -7.93
N GLU A 382 25.99 -25.07 -6.74
CA GLU A 382 25.64 -26.48 -6.47
C GLU A 382 24.13 -26.73 -6.62
N PHE A 383 23.28 -25.86 -6.06
CA PHE A 383 21.83 -25.95 -6.16
C PHE A 383 21.32 -25.85 -7.60
N ILE A 384 21.89 -24.94 -8.40
CA ILE A 384 21.61 -24.87 -9.84
C ILE A 384 22.05 -26.16 -10.53
N SER A 385 23.24 -26.67 -10.21
CA SER A 385 23.78 -27.91 -10.80
C SER A 385 22.88 -29.13 -10.53
N GLU A 386 22.35 -29.26 -9.31
CA GLU A 386 21.39 -30.32 -8.95
C GLU A 386 20.03 -30.19 -9.67
N LEU A 387 19.54 -28.96 -9.91
CA LEU A 387 18.26 -28.72 -10.59
C LEU A 387 18.36 -28.75 -12.12
N SER A 388 19.56 -28.55 -12.68
CA SER A 388 19.84 -28.47 -14.12
C SER A 388 19.38 -29.70 -14.92
N VAL A 389 19.20 -30.85 -14.27
CA VAL A 389 18.64 -32.08 -14.86
C VAL A 389 17.22 -31.89 -15.38
N ASN A 390 16.42 -31.03 -14.74
CA ASN A 390 15.00 -30.83 -15.06
C ASN A 390 14.68 -29.43 -15.61
N THR A 391 15.49 -28.42 -15.30
CA THR A 391 15.21 -27.01 -15.65
C THR A 391 16.50 -26.21 -15.61
N LEU A 392 16.74 -25.38 -16.63
CA LEU A 392 17.88 -24.48 -16.69
C LEU A 392 17.65 -23.24 -15.80
N TYR A 393 18.67 -22.87 -15.02
CA TYR A 393 18.69 -21.65 -14.22
C TYR A 393 19.99 -20.88 -14.48
N CYS A 394 19.92 -19.55 -14.45
CA CYS A 394 21.09 -18.67 -14.41
C CYS A 394 21.30 -18.10 -13.00
N LEU A 395 22.55 -17.74 -12.70
CA LEU A 395 22.94 -17.04 -11.48
C LEU A 395 23.29 -15.58 -11.81
N SER A 396 22.37 -14.68 -11.49
CA SER A 396 22.51 -13.23 -11.58
C SER A 396 23.00 -12.67 -10.23
N ASP A 397 23.62 -11.48 -10.22
CA ASP A 397 23.89 -10.67 -9.00
C ASP A 397 24.44 -11.47 -7.78
N GLU A 398 25.40 -12.36 -8.01
CA GLU A 398 25.97 -13.33 -7.05
C GLU A 398 25.01 -14.38 -6.45
N LYS A 399 23.73 -14.05 -6.19
CA LYS A 399 22.75 -14.90 -5.47
C LYS A 399 21.29 -14.70 -5.89
N LEU A 400 21.03 -14.16 -7.07
CA LEU A 400 19.71 -14.16 -7.69
C LEU A 400 19.64 -15.33 -8.67
N ILE A 401 18.74 -16.29 -8.43
CA ILE A 401 18.60 -17.51 -9.21
C ILE A 401 17.31 -17.40 -10.03
N GLU A 402 17.44 -17.40 -11.35
CA GLU A 402 16.33 -17.17 -12.28
C GLU A 402 16.24 -18.33 -13.28
N ARG A 403 15.02 -18.80 -13.55
CA ARG A 403 14.77 -19.86 -14.53
C ARG A 403 14.91 -19.32 -15.95
N ILE A 404 15.80 -19.93 -16.72
CA ILE A 404 15.85 -19.72 -18.17
C ILE A 404 14.64 -20.45 -18.76
N SER A 405 13.84 -19.74 -19.57
CA SER A 405 12.60 -20.23 -20.18
C SER A 405 12.81 -20.61 -21.64
#